data_AF-A0A8T0E246-F1
#
_entry.id   AF-A0A8T0E246-F1
#
_cell.length_a   1.000
_cell.length_b   1.000
_cell.length_c   1.000
_cell.angle_alpha   90.00
_cell.angle_beta   90.00
_cell.angle_gamma   90.00
#
_symmetry.space_group_name_H-M   'P 1'
#
loop_
_entity.id
_entity.type
_entity.pdbx_description
1 polymer ?
#
loop_
_entity_poly.entity_id
_entity_poly.type
_entity_poly.pdbx_seq_one_letter_code
_entity_poly.pdbx_strand_id
1 'polypeptide(L)'
;MTMLGLLVISTLLCAIAVQASINNGEQGEIIAELPTQPMVFNTPDELRTYLQELDKYFAIVGRPRFGRTLGNGYSRNIYPYFRTNPLAPPSF
;
A
#
# COMPACT_ATOMS: atom_id res chain seq x y z
N MET A 1 -17.76 -47.45 18.42
CA MET A 1 -17.67 -46.14 17.75
C MET A 1 -16.74 -45.21 18.51
N THR A 2 -15.43 -45.48 18.53
CA THR A 2 -14.50 -44.75 19.41
C THR A 2 -13.21 -44.33 18.71
N MET A 3 -12.54 -45.22 17.99
CA MET A 3 -11.20 -44.90 17.43
C MET A 3 -11.24 -44.04 16.15
N LEU A 4 -12.12 -44.35 15.19
CA LEU A 4 -12.24 -43.55 13.97
C LEU A 4 -12.77 -42.13 14.26
N GLY A 5 -13.73 -42.01 15.18
CA GLY A 5 -14.30 -40.72 15.58
C GLY A 5 -13.28 -39.82 16.26
N LEU A 6 -12.45 -40.37 17.16
CA LEU A 6 -11.40 -39.61 17.83
C LEU A 6 -10.30 -39.15 16.84
N LEU A 7 -9.96 -39.96 15.85
CA LEU A 7 -8.98 -39.59 14.81
C LEU A 7 -9.50 -38.45 13.93
N VAL A 8 -10.78 -38.50 13.53
CA VAL A 8 -11.43 -37.42 12.77
C VAL A 8 -11.50 -36.13 13.60
N ILE A 9 -11.83 -36.21 14.88
CA ILE A 9 -11.89 -35.03 15.77
C ILE A 9 -10.48 -34.45 15.99
N SER A 10 -9.46 -35.29 16.17
CA SER A 10 -8.07 -34.85 16.34
C SER A 10 -7.53 -34.16 15.09
N THR A 11 -7.78 -34.72 13.91
CA THR A 11 -7.37 -34.11 12.63
C THR A 11 -8.10 -32.81 12.35
N LEU A 12 -9.39 -32.71 12.67
CA LEU A 12 -10.17 -31.49 12.55
C LEU A 12 -9.67 -30.39 13.49
N LEU A 13 -9.39 -30.72 14.75
CA LEU A 13 -8.81 -29.78 15.71
C LEU A 13 -7.44 -29.27 15.27
N CYS A 14 -6.59 -30.16 14.75
CA CYS A 14 -5.28 -29.78 14.23
C CYS A 14 -5.39 -28.82 13.04
N ALA A 15 -6.30 -29.10 12.09
CA ALA A 15 -6.54 -28.23 10.95
C ALA A 15 -7.04 -26.83 11.35
N ILE A 16 -7.92 -26.75 12.35
CA ILE A 16 -8.43 -25.48 12.89
C ILE A 16 -7.31 -24.70 13.59
N ALA A 17 -6.48 -25.37 14.39
CA ALA A 17 -5.36 -24.73 15.09
C ALA A 17 -4.29 -24.19 14.12
N VAL A 18 -3.99 -24.94 13.06
CA VAL A 18 -3.06 -24.50 12.00
C VAL A 18 -3.62 -23.30 11.26
N GLN A 19 -4.91 -23.30 10.89
CA GLN A 19 -5.53 -22.14 10.24
C GLN A 19 -5.60 -20.92 11.17
N ALA A 20 -5.92 -21.10 12.45
CA ALA A 20 -5.89 -20.02 13.42
C ALA A 20 -4.48 -19.42 13.55
N SER A 21 -3.42 -20.25 13.58
CA SER A 21 -2.04 -19.75 13.60
C SER A 21 -1.67 -18.97 12.34
N ILE A 22 -2.15 -19.38 11.17
CA ILE A 22 -1.91 -18.67 9.89
C ILE A 22 -2.67 -17.33 9.86
N ASN A 23 -3.90 -17.32 10.38
CA ASN A 23 -4.77 -16.14 10.40
C ASN A 23 -4.43 -15.15 11.52
N ASN A 24 -3.70 -15.59 12.55
CA ASN A 24 -3.14 -14.75 13.61
C ASN A 24 -1.85 -14.03 13.16
N GLY A 25 -1.48 -14.10 11.87
CA GLY A 25 -0.54 -13.16 11.27
C GLY A 25 -1.11 -11.75 11.36
N GLU A 26 -0.82 -11.09 12.47
CA GLU A 26 -0.84 -9.64 12.70
C GLU A 26 -1.92 -8.90 11.89
N GLN A 27 -3.18 -8.99 12.33
CA GLN A 27 -4.13 -7.90 12.04
C GLN A 27 -3.80 -6.68 12.90
N GLY A 28 -2.55 -6.23 12.83
CA GLY A 28 -2.21 -4.88 13.24
C GLY A 28 -3.00 -3.94 12.34
N GLU A 29 -3.68 -2.97 12.95
CA GLU A 29 -4.20 -1.80 12.25
C GLU A 29 -3.13 -1.34 11.26
N ILE A 30 -3.37 -1.50 9.95
CA ILE A 30 -2.38 -1.14 8.93
C ILE A 30 -2.36 0.38 8.83
N ILE A 31 -1.79 1.02 9.84
CA ILE A 31 -1.33 2.40 9.76
C ILE A 31 -0.10 2.30 8.87
N ALA A 32 -0.30 2.43 7.55
CA ALA A 32 0.80 2.52 6.61
C ALA A 32 1.65 3.73 7.00
N GLU A 33 2.76 3.49 7.67
CA GLU A 33 3.73 4.52 8.00
C GLU A 33 4.41 4.96 6.69
N LEU A 34 4.48 6.27 6.47
CA LEU A 34 5.17 6.81 5.30
C LEU A 34 6.66 6.45 5.45
N PRO A 35 7.28 5.75 4.47
CA PRO A 35 8.68 5.40 4.56
C PRO A 35 9.54 6.66 4.72
N THR A 36 10.44 6.67 5.70
CA THR A 36 11.36 7.79 5.94
C THR A 36 12.24 7.96 4.71
N GLN A 37 12.10 9.08 4.01
CA GLN A 37 12.92 9.39 2.85
C GLN A 37 14.33 9.81 3.30
N PRO A 38 15.39 9.06 2.98
CA PRO A 38 16.75 9.51 3.23
C PRO A 38 17.08 10.70 2.32
N MET A 39 17.85 11.68 2.82
CA MET A 39 18.24 12.87 2.05
C MET A 39 19.13 12.52 0.85
N VAL A 40 19.88 11.41 0.94
CA VAL A 40 20.75 10.86 -0.11
C VAL A 40 20.74 9.32 0.00
N PHE A 41 20.64 8.62 -1.13
CA PHE A 41 20.83 7.17 -1.20
C PHE A 41 22.32 6.88 -1.45
N ASN A 42 22.97 6.14 -0.55
CA ASN A 42 24.40 5.86 -0.65
C ASN A 42 24.69 4.65 -1.54
N THR A 43 23.70 3.75 -1.68
CA THR A 43 23.81 2.54 -2.48
C THR A 43 22.59 2.36 -3.40
N PRO A 44 22.74 1.67 -4.55
CA PRO A 44 21.61 1.37 -5.43
C PRO A 44 20.58 0.43 -4.76
N ASP A 45 21.00 -0.38 -3.81
CA ASP A 45 20.13 -1.30 -3.08
C ASP A 45 19.23 -0.56 -2.08
N GLU A 46 19.74 0.49 -1.41
CA GLU A 46 18.92 1.37 -0.57
C GLU A 46 17.77 2.01 -1.36
N LEU A 47 18.05 2.47 -2.58
CA LEU A 47 17.02 3.04 -3.46
C LEU A 47 15.96 1.99 -3.82
N ARG A 48 16.37 0.76 -4.13
CA ARG A 48 15.44 -0.33 -4.48
C ARG A 48 14.53 -0.67 -3.31
N THR A 49 15.09 -0.78 -2.11
CA THR A 49 14.32 -1.05 -0.89
C THR A 49 13.32 0.06 -0.61
N TYR A 50 13.75 1.32 -0.69
CA TYR A 50 12.87 2.48 -0.52
C TYR A 50 11.71 2.47 -1.52
N LEU A 51 11.97 2.19 -2.79
CA LEU A 51 10.92 2.12 -3.81
C LEU A 51 9.91 0.99 -3.54
N GLN A 52 10.35 -0.14 -3.00
CA GLN A 52 9.47 -1.25 -2.62
C GLN A 52 8.58 -0.87 -1.44
N GLU A 53 9.14 -0.21 -0.42
CA GLU A 53 8.37 0.29 0.72
C GLU A 53 7.35 1.36 0.31
N LEU A 54 7.74 2.25 -0.59
CA LEU A 54 6.88 3.28 -1.16
C LEU A 54 5.70 2.68 -1.94
N ASP A 55 5.94 1.61 -2.72
CA ASP A 55 4.88 0.92 -3.44
C ASP A 55 3.87 0.26 -2.49
N LYS A 56 4.34 -0.38 -1.42
CA LYS A 56 3.49 -0.94 -0.36
C LYS A 56 2.66 0.15 0.32
N TYR A 57 3.27 1.28 0.65
CA TYR A 57 2.58 2.42 1.26
C TYR A 57 1.42 2.91 0.38
N PHE A 58 1.67 3.17 -0.92
CA PHE A 58 0.63 3.65 -1.83
C PHE A 58 -0.41 2.58 -2.21
N ALA A 59 -0.10 1.30 -2.05
CA ALA A 59 -1.10 0.24 -2.16
C ALA A 59 -2.15 0.33 -1.04
N ILE A 60 -1.75 0.78 0.16
CA ILE A 60 -2.63 0.93 1.33
C ILE A 60 -3.34 2.30 1.32
N VAL A 61 -2.59 3.38 1.21
CA VAL A 61 -3.12 4.77 1.27
C VAL A 61 -3.85 5.16 -0.01
N GLY A 62 -3.59 4.47 -1.11
CA GLY A 62 -4.09 4.77 -2.43
C GLY A 62 -3.13 5.64 -3.23
N ARG A 63 -2.93 5.27 -4.51
CA ARG A 63 -2.04 6.01 -5.42
C ARG A 63 -2.62 7.40 -5.73
N PRO A 64 -1.80 8.46 -5.77
CA PRO A 64 -2.23 9.76 -6.28
C PRO A 64 -2.80 9.64 -7.70
N ARG A 65 -4.08 9.97 -7.88
CA ARG A 65 -4.76 9.94 -9.18
C ARG A 65 -4.89 11.36 -9.71
N PHE A 66 -3.84 11.85 -10.36
CA PHE A 66 -3.88 13.13 -11.06
C PHE A 66 -4.79 13.02 -12.31
N GLY A 67 -5.42 14.13 -12.70
CA GLY A 67 -6.16 14.19 -13.98
C GLY A 67 -7.68 14.02 -13.92
N ARG A 68 -8.31 14.05 -12.73
CA ARG A 68 -9.76 14.28 -12.66
C ARG A 68 -10.02 15.76 -12.43
N THR A 69 -10.38 16.49 -13.49
CA THR A 69 -11.02 17.79 -13.32
C THR A 69 -12.27 17.56 -12.50
N LEU A 70 -12.29 18.00 -11.24
CA LEU A 70 -13.48 18.02 -10.41
C LEU A 70 -14.56 18.76 -11.23
N GLY A 71 -15.58 18.03 -11.67
CA GLY A 71 -16.53 18.48 -12.68
C GLY A 71 -17.04 19.89 -12.39
N ASN A 72 -16.88 20.79 -13.37
CA ASN A 72 -17.43 22.14 -13.58
C ASN A 72 -17.62 23.14 -12.41
N GLY A 73 -17.41 22.80 -11.14
CA GLY A 73 -17.66 23.68 -9.99
C GLY A 73 -16.42 24.14 -9.24
N TYR A 74 -15.32 23.37 -9.29
CA TYR A 74 -14.12 23.65 -8.48
C TYR A 74 -12.91 24.11 -9.30
N SER A 75 -13.02 24.17 -10.63
CA SER A 75 -11.89 24.49 -11.54
C SER A 75 -11.46 25.97 -11.55
N ARG A 76 -12.11 26.87 -10.80
CA ARG A 76 -11.69 28.29 -10.77
C ARG A 76 -10.58 28.60 -9.77
N ASN A 77 -10.34 27.75 -8.75
CA ASN A 77 -9.42 28.07 -7.65
C ASN A 77 -8.27 27.07 -7.47
N ILE A 78 -8.14 26.06 -8.34
CA ILE A 78 -7.13 25.01 -8.16
C ILE A 78 -5.89 25.37 -8.99
N TYR A 79 -4.89 25.88 -8.26
CA TYR A 79 -3.52 26.25 -8.63
C TYR A 79 -3.33 27.54 -9.46
N PRO A 80 -3.05 28.70 -8.81
CA PRO A 80 -2.58 29.89 -9.53
C PRO A 80 -1.20 29.68 -10.19
N TYR A 81 -0.38 28.75 -9.69
CA TYR A 81 1.01 28.57 -10.13
C TYR A 81 1.14 28.21 -11.61
N PHE A 82 0.32 27.29 -12.12
CA PHE A 82 0.34 26.88 -13.54
C PHE A 82 -0.29 27.92 -14.47
N ARG A 83 -1.11 28.83 -13.94
CA ARG A 83 -1.70 29.92 -14.71
C ARG A 83 -0.70 31.06 -14.92
N THR A 84 0.10 31.38 -13.92
CA THR A 84 1.09 32.46 -14.00
C THR A 84 2.43 32.01 -14.58
N ASN A 85 2.76 30.72 -14.48
CA ASN A 85 3.97 30.13 -15.05
C ASN A 85 3.60 28.99 -16.00
N PRO A 86 3.19 29.29 -17.25
CA PRO A 86 3.04 28.27 -18.27
C PRO A 86 4.42 27.66 -18.53
N LEU A 87 4.51 26.32 -18.49
CA LEU A 87 5.71 25.62 -18.95
C LEU A 87 5.92 25.97 -20.42
N ALA A 88 7.15 26.32 -20.79
CA ALA A 88 7.50 26.56 -22.18
C ALA A 88 7.12 25.33 -23.02
N PRO A 89 6.47 25.50 -24.18
CA PRO A 89 6.16 24.38 -25.05
C PRO A 89 7.46 23.67 -25.43
N PRO A 90 7.48 22.33 -25.48
CA PRO A 90 8.66 21.60 -25.92
C PRO A 90 9.03 22.06 -27.33
N SER A 91 10.28 22.45 -27.52
CA SER A 91 10.83 22.73 -28.86
C SER A 91 10.98 21.39 -29.59
N PHE A 92 10.12 21.15 -30.58
CA PHE A 92 10.30 20.08 -31.56
C PHE A 92 11.30 20.51 -32.63
#